data_AF-A0A291ILZ2-F1
#
_entry.id   AF-A0A291ILZ2-F1
#
_cell.length_a   1.000
_cell.length_b   1.000
_cell.length_c   1.000
_cell.angle_alpha   90.00
_cell.angle_beta   90.00
_cell.angle_gamma   90.00
#
_symmetry.space_group_name_H-M   'P 1'
#
loop_
_entity.id
_entity.type
_entity.pdbx_description
1 polymer ?
#
loop_
_entity_poly.entity_id
_entity_poly.type
_entity_poly.pdbx_seq_one_letter_code
_entity_poly.pdbx_strand_id
1 'polypeptide(L)'
;MIGSVAAALIAIWFYNTAARSGRPAISWAVSGVVVYFLAAVLWTLIVTPAIKDTASHTQNGVLVFIVQYAYIGFGAAVAVSINAWLNKAA
;
A
#
# COMPACT_ATOMS: atom_id res chain seq x y z
N MET A 1 9.99 -11.54 0.56
CA MET A 1 8.74 -11.07 -0.09
C MET A 1 7.97 -10.15 0.87
N ILE A 2 8.47 -8.94 1.11
CA ILE A 2 7.90 -8.04 2.14
C ILE A 2 6.56 -7.45 1.67
N GLY A 3 6.44 -7.12 0.37
CA GLY A 3 5.20 -6.58 -0.19
C GLY A 3 4.00 -7.53 -0.07
N SER A 4 4.21 -8.85 -0.18
CA SER A 4 3.17 -9.86 -0.02
C SER A 4 2.71 -10.00 1.44
N VAL A 5 3.65 -9.89 2.39
CA VAL A 5 3.34 -9.90 3.83
C VAL A 5 2.52 -8.66 4.18
N ALA A 6 2.90 -7.48 3.67
CA ALA A 6 2.13 -6.26 3.86
C ALA A 6 0.71 -6.36 3.26
N ALA A 7 0.57 -6.97 2.07
CA ALA A 7 -0.75 -7.22 1.47
C ALA A 7 -1.62 -8.13 2.35
N ALA A 8 -1.04 -9.19 2.92
CA ALA A 8 -1.76 -10.09 3.83
C ALA A 8 -2.19 -9.37 5.12
N LEU A 9 -1.34 -8.53 5.70
CA LEU A 9 -1.68 -7.72 6.88
C LEU A 9 -2.82 -6.73 6.58
N ILE A 10 -2.81 -6.09 5.42
CA ILE A 10 -3.89 -5.19 4.98
C ILE A 10 -5.19 -5.97 4.77
N ALA A 11 -5.12 -7.16 4.16
CA ALA A 11 -6.29 -8.02 3.99
C ALA A 11 -6.94 -8.37 5.34
N ILE A 12 -6.12 -8.79 6.32
CA ILE A 12 -6.58 -9.12 7.69
C ILE A 12 -7.19 -7.88 8.36
N TRP A 13 -6.58 -6.71 8.19
CA TRP A 13 -7.08 -5.48 8.78
C TRP A 13 -8.42 -5.04 8.18
N PHE A 14 -8.58 -5.10 6.86
CA PHE A 14 -9.86 -4.84 6.20
C PHE A 14 -10.91 -5.88 6.62
N TYR A 15 -10.55 -7.16 6.68
CA TYR A 15 -11.46 -8.21 7.15
C TYR A 15 -12.02 -7.90 8.55
N ASN A 16 -11.16 -7.55 9.51
CA ASN A 16 -11.56 -7.18 10.87
C ASN A 16 -12.39 -5.89 10.90
N THR A 17 -12.14 -4.96 9.99
CA THR A 17 -12.90 -3.72 9.91
C THR A 17 -14.32 -3.95 9.39
N ALA A 18 -14.47 -4.80 8.37
CA ALA A 18 -15.77 -5.13 7.80
C ALA A 18 -16.73 -5.79 8.81
N ALA A 19 -16.19 -6.65 9.68
CA ALA A 19 -16.94 -7.26 10.77
C ALA A 19 -17.54 -6.24 11.74
N ARG A 20 -16.86 -5.10 11.95
CA ARG A 20 -17.34 -4.00 12.81
C ARG A 20 -18.36 -3.10 12.09
N SER A 21 -18.21 -2.94 10.78
CA SER A 21 -19.04 -2.04 9.96
C SER A 21 -20.26 -2.72 9.33
N GLY A 22 -20.54 -4.00 9.66
CA GLY A 22 -21.66 -4.77 9.12
C GLY A 22 -21.55 -5.09 7.62
N ARG A 23 -20.36 -4.97 7.02
CA ARG A 23 -20.12 -5.18 5.57
C ARG A 23 -19.64 -6.61 5.30
N PRO A 24 -19.89 -7.16 4.09
CA PRO A 24 -19.40 -8.50 3.73
C PRO A 24 -17.87 -8.58 3.81
N ALA A 25 -17.37 -9.36 4.77
CA ALA A 25 -15.98 -9.34 5.19
C ALA A 25 -14.99 -9.75 4.09
N ILE A 26 -15.33 -10.77 3.30
CA ILE A 26 -14.49 -11.25 2.20
C ILE A 26 -14.37 -10.19 1.10
N SER A 27 -15.50 -9.58 0.71
CA SER A 27 -15.52 -8.53 -0.32
C SER A 27 -14.67 -7.33 0.10
N TRP A 28 -14.79 -6.91 1.37
CA TRP A 28 -14.00 -5.80 1.89
C TRP A 28 -12.50 -6.10 1.99
N ALA A 29 -12.14 -7.32 2.40
CA ALA A 29 -10.75 -7.76 2.44
C ALA A 29 -10.11 -7.72 1.04
N VAL A 30 -10.83 -8.20 0.02
CA VAL A 30 -10.38 -8.13 -1.38
C VAL A 30 -10.20 -6.68 -1.83
N SER A 31 -11.14 -5.77 -1.50
CA SER A 31 -10.99 -4.34 -1.81
C SER A 31 -9.72 -3.75 -1.19
N GLY A 32 -9.39 -4.10 0.06
CA GLY A 32 -8.16 -3.64 0.71
C GLY A 32 -6.88 -4.09 0.00
N VAL A 33 -6.83 -5.35 -0.45
CA VAL A 33 -5.70 -5.88 -1.23
C VAL A 33 -5.58 -5.17 -2.57
N VAL A 34 -6.70 -4.97 -3.27
CA VAL A 34 -6.72 -4.29 -4.57
C VAL A 34 -6.23 -2.85 -4.43
N VAL A 35 -6.70 -2.13 -3.41
CA VAL A 35 -6.26 -0.75 -3.12
C VAL A 35 -4.76 -0.69 -2.85
N TYR A 36 -4.24 -1.59 -2.00
CA TYR A 36 -2.80 -1.68 -1.72
C TYR A 36 -1.99 -1.92 -3.00
N PHE A 37 -2.42 -2.89 -3.82
CA PHE A 37 -1.74 -3.22 -5.08
C PHE A 37 -1.76 -2.08 -6.07
N LEU A 38 -2.90 -1.41 -6.28
CA LEU A 38 -3.01 -0.28 -7.19
C LEU A 38 -2.11 0.88 -6.75
N ALA A 39 -2.11 1.22 -5.46
CA ALA A 39 -1.24 2.25 -4.93
C ALA A 39 0.25 1.90 -5.09
N ALA A 40 0.63 0.65 -4.81
CA ALA A 40 1.98 0.15 -5.01
C ALA A 40 2.42 0.22 -6.48
N VAL A 41 1.55 -0.20 -7.41
CA VAL A 41 1.81 -0.14 -8.86
C VAL A 41 1.97 1.30 -9.32
N LEU A 42 1.08 2.21 -8.91
CA LEU A 42 1.16 3.62 -9.25
C LEU A 42 2.46 4.27 -8.75
N TRP A 43 2.87 3.98 -7.51
CA TRP A 43 4.16 4.44 -7.00
C TRP A 43 5.33 3.90 -7.83
N THR A 44 5.27 2.62 -8.20
CA THR A 44 6.32 1.96 -8.98
C THR A 44 6.45 2.56 -10.38
N LEU A 45 5.33 2.93 -11.00
CA LEU A 45 5.32 3.48 -12.35
C LEU A 45 5.64 4.98 -12.40
N ILE A 46 5.19 5.77 -11.43
CA ILE A 46 5.27 7.23 -11.47
C ILE A 46 6.48 7.75 -10.69
N VAL A 47 6.71 7.24 -9.49
CA VAL A 47 7.67 7.83 -8.54
C VAL A 47 9.04 7.14 -8.64
N THR A 48 9.04 5.82 -8.76
CA THR A 48 10.27 5.03 -8.75
C THR A 48 11.25 5.36 -9.88
N PRO A 49 10.83 5.67 -11.13
CA PRO A 49 11.76 6.02 -12.20
C PRO A 49 12.56 7.29 -11.92
N ALA A 50 11.91 8.34 -11.40
CA ALA A 50 12.57 9.61 -11.10
C ALA A 50 13.61 9.47 -9.97
N ILE A 51 13.28 8.68 -8.94
CA ILE A 51 14.19 8.41 -7.82
C ILE A 51 15.34 7.52 -8.30
N LYS A 52 15.07 6.53 -9.15
CA LYS A 52 16.09 5.62 -9.70
C LYS A 52 17.09 6.34 -10.59
N ASP A 53 16.63 7.28 -11.40
CA ASP A 53 17.51 8.09 -12.24
C ASP A 53 18.46 8.91 -11.36
N THR A 54 17.93 9.65 -10.38
CA THR A 54 18.72 10.42 -9.40
C THR A 54 19.71 9.55 -8.61
N ALA A 55 19.30 8.34 -8.21
CA ALA A 55 20.15 7.39 -7.50
C ALA A 55 21.35 6.92 -8.34
N SER A 56 21.15 6.77 -9.65
CA SER A 56 22.18 6.28 -10.57
C SER A 56 23.30 7.30 -10.79
N HIS A 57 22.99 8.60 -10.68
CA HIS A 57 23.98 9.68 -10.83
C HIS A 57 24.71 10.04 -9.53
N THR A 58 24.10 9.79 -8.36
CA THR A 58 24.66 10.20 -7.05
C THR A 58 25.22 9.02 -6.23
N GLN A 59 24.96 7.77 -6.63
CA GLN A 59 25.36 6.56 -5.89
C GLN A 59 24.95 6.56 -4.40
N ASN A 60 23.84 7.22 -4.07
CA ASN A 60 23.37 7.39 -2.70
C ASN A 60 22.55 6.17 -2.23
N GLY A 61 23.03 5.48 -1.19
CA GLY A 61 22.38 4.30 -0.62
C GLY A 61 20.96 4.53 -0.09
N VAL A 62 20.62 5.75 0.35
CA VAL A 62 19.27 6.09 0.82
C VAL A 62 18.27 6.07 -0.35
N LEU A 63 18.66 6.61 -1.51
CA LEU A 63 17.80 6.61 -2.70
C LEU A 63 17.56 5.18 -3.22
N VAL A 64 18.58 4.32 -3.14
CA VAL A 64 18.43 2.89 -3.49
C VAL A 64 17.44 2.19 -2.56
N PHE A 65 17.51 2.46 -1.25
CA PHE A 65 16.55 1.91 -0.28
C PHE A 65 15.12 2.38 -0.56
N ILE A 66 14.93 3.67 -0.88
CA ILE A 66 13.62 4.23 -1.23
C ILE A 66 13.05 3.54 -2.48
N VAL A 67 13.85 3.37 -3.53
CA VAL A 67 13.44 2.65 -4.75
C VAL A 67 12.99 1.21 -4.44
N GLN A 68 13.63 0.54 -3.49
CA GLN A 68 13.35 -0.86 -3.16
C GLN A 68 12.15 -1.07 -2.23
N TYR A 69 11.85 -0.15 -1.31
CA TYR A 69 10.87 -0.41 -0.24
C TYR A 69 9.77 0.65 -0.08
N ALA A 70 9.90 1.85 -0.65
CA ALA A 70 8.94 2.93 -0.40
C ALA A 70 7.52 2.62 -0.93
N TYR A 71 7.41 1.79 -1.98
CA TYR A 71 6.11 1.39 -2.53
C TYR A 71 5.25 0.64 -1.50
N ILE A 72 5.87 -0.12 -0.59
CA ILE A 72 5.18 -0.89 0.46
C ILE A 72 4.55 0.08 1.47
N GLY A 73 5.33 1.07 1.91
CA GLY A 73 4.87 2.10 2.82
C GLY A 73 3.75 2.95 2.21
N PHE A 74 3.90 3.35 0.95
CA PHE A 74 2.88 4.12 0.24
C PHE A 74 1.57 3.33 0.06
N GLY A 75 1.65 2.07 -0.39
CA GLY A 75 0.49 1.21 -0.52
C GLY A 75 -0.26 1.03 0.80
N ALA A 76 0.48 0.84 1.90
CA ALA A 76 -0.11 0.72 3.23
C ALA A 76 -0.77 2.03 3.68
N ALA A 77 -0.12 3.18 3.48
CA ALA A 77 -0.66 4.49 3.82
C ALA A 77 -1.97 4.80 3.08
N VAL A 78 -2.05 4.47 1.78
CA VAL A 78 -3.27 4.66 0.98
C VAL A 78 -4.38 3.73 1.47
N ALA A 79 -4.09 2.45 1.71
CA ALA A 79 -5.07 1.50 2.21
C ALA A 79 -5.62 1.92 3.59
N VAL A 80 -4.75 2.39 4.48
CA VAL A 80 -5.13 2.93 5.79
C VAL A 80 -6.01 4.16 5.65
N SER A 81 -5.63 5.09 4.79
CA SER A 81 -6.37 6.34 4.56
C SER A 81 -7.77 6.07 4.02
N ILE A 82 -7.89 5.15 3.05
CA ILE A 82 -9.17 4.78 2.45
C ILE A 82 -10.08 4.08 3.47
N ASN A 83 -9.55 3.11 4.23
CA ASN A 83 -10.33 2.44 5.26
C ASN A 83 -10.74 3.43 6.38
N ALA A 84 -9.84 4.33 6.79
CA ALA A 84 -10.16 5.34 7.79
C ALA A 84 -11.25 6.32 7.30
N TRP A 85 -11.19 6.74 6.04
CA TRP A 85 -12.19 7.63 5.45
C TRP A 85 -13.56 6.94 5.33
N LEU A 86 -13.58 5.69 4.86
CA LEU A 86 -14.82 4.92 4.65
C LEU A 86 -15.52 4.50 5.94
N ASN A 87 -14.79 4.38 7.06
CA ASN A 87 -15.37 4.09 8.38
C ASN A 87 -15.65 5.33 9.24
N LYS A 88 -15.10 6.50 8.91
CA LYS A 88 -15.54 7.76 9.54
C LYS A 88 -16.94 8.17 9.11
N ALA A 89 -17.41 7.67 7.97
CA ALA A 89 -18.73 7.96 7.40
C ALA A 89 -19.82 6.95 7.81
N ALA A 90 -19.49 5.97 8.67
CA ALA A 90 -20.40 4.91 9.12
C ALA A 90 -20.83 5.12 10.57
#